data_AF-A0A1Q9S5Z4-F1
#
_entry.id   AF-A0A1Q9S5Z4-F1
#
_cell.length_a   1.000
_cell.length_b   1.000
_cell.length_c   1.000
_cell.angle_alpha   90.00
_cell.angle_beta   90.00
_cell.angle_gamma   90.00
#
_symmetry.space_group_name_H-M   'P 1'
#
loop_
_entity.id
_entity.type
_entity.pdbx_description
1 polymer ?
#
loop_
_entity_poly.entity_id
_entity_poly.type
_entity_poly.pdbx_seq_one_letter_code
_entity_poly.pdbx_strand_id
1 'polypeptide(L)'
;MDRASEPVERFSGTGLTRPSFDEHGWVWAADSAGTVRAVRPGARDAEPVRVEAPWLAARTVTSLRISRGGTRALVVTQDDGVAQVWLSGVVRGSGGAPQRLNEPYRVAADVDADVALWLSDREFVTAPLGGTGSVRPRVYDVSGRHRELPGLEGLTGLSGGNGASSVYAVAGGTLHMLTGNAWAPQSEDVRDTAFAG
;
A
#
# COMPACT_ATOMS: atom_id res chain seq x y z
N MET A 1 -26.84 -10.44 -22.85
CA MET A 1 -26.18 -11.27 -21.82
C MET A 1 -24.70 -11.15 -22.07
N ASP A 2 -24.06 -10.20 -21.41
CA ASP A 2 -22.67 -9.85 -21.63
C ASP A 2 -21.79 -10.97 -21.07
N ARG A 3 -20.88 -11.53 -21.87
CA ARG A 3 -19.94 -12.54 -21.37
C ARG A 3 -19.03 -11.82 -20.38
N ALA A 4 -19.06 -12.25 -19.12
CA ALA A 4 -18.06 -11.84 -18.14
C ALA A 4 -16.68 -12.05 -18.80
N SER A 5 -15.96 -10.97 -19.02
CA SER A 5 -14.64 -11.03 -19.63
C SER A 5 -13.74 -11.83 -18.69
N GLU A 6 -13.03 -12.83 -19.22
CA GLU A 6 -12.08 -13.60 -18.42
C GLU A 6 -11.01 -12.67 -17.85
N PRO A 7 -10.53 -12.92 -16.61
CA PRO A 7 -9.39 -12.19 -16.06
C PRO A 7 -8.19 -12.29 -17.00
N VAL A 8 -7.59 -11.14 -17.34
CA VAL A 8 -6.39 -11.07 -18.18
C VAL A 8 -5.18 -10.80 -17.27
N GLU A 9 -4.18 -11.68 -17.31
CA GLU A 9 -2.90 -11.40 -16.65
C GLU A 9 -2.21 -10.22 -17.36
N ARG A 10 -1.88 -9.18 -16.59
CA ARG A 10 -1.10 -8.04 -17.09
C ARG A 10 0.38 -8.22 -16.86
N PHE A 11 0.76 -8.72 -15.70
CA PHE A 11 2.11 -9.14 -15.38
C PHE A 11 2.10 -10.06 -14.17
N SER A 12 3.14 -10.88 -14.08
CA SER A 12 3.46 -11.72 -12.93
C SER A 12 4.83 -11.33 -12.35
N GLY A 13 5.07 -11.78 -11.12
CA GLY A 13 6.29 -11.53 -10.36
C GLY A 13 6.27 -12.28 -9.04
N THR A 14 7.39 -12.29 -8.32
CA THR A 14 7.52 -12.95 -7.02
C THR A 14 7.23 -11.94 -5.90
N GLY A 15 6.39 -12.33 -4.94
CA GLY A 15 6.09 -11.46 -3.79
C GLY A 15 5.50 -10.12 -4.20
N LEU A 16 4.61 -10.11 -5.21
CA LEU A 16 3.99 -8.86 -5.67
C LEU A 16 3.29 -8.16 -4.50
N THR A 17 3.59 -6.88 -4.34
CA THR A 17 2.83 -6.01 -3.43
C THR A 17 1.37 -6.04 -3.85
N ARG A 18 0.44 -5.96 -2.88
CA ARG A 18 -0.98 -5.70 -3.17
C ARG A 18 -1.10 -4.52 -4.16
N PRO A 19 -1.99 -4.57 -5.15
CA PRO A 19 -2.07 -3.53 -6.18
C PRO A 19 -2.49 -2.18 -5.58
N SER A 20 -2.03 -1.10 -6.21
CA SER A 20 -2.40 0.28 -5.88
C SER A 20 -2.98 0.98 -7.10
N PHE A 21 -4.12 1.63 -6.94
CA PHE A 21 -4.80 2.36 -8.00
C PHE A 21 -4.59 3.85 -7.83
N ASP A 22 -4.17 4.54 -8.89
CA ASP A 22 -4.09 6.00 -8.90
C ASP A 22 -5.28 6.65 -9.62
N GLU A 23 -5.45 7.96 -9.40
CA GLU A 23 -6.51 8.76 -10.07
C GLU A 23 -6.36 8.85 -11.60
N HIS A 24 -5.21 8.47 -12.15
CA HIS A 24 -4.92 8.49 -13.60
C HIS A 24 -5.27 7.16 -14.27
N GLY A 25 -5.90 6.24 -13.54
CA GLY A 25 -6.37 4.93 -14.01
C GLY A 25 -5.27 3.89 -14.17
N TRP A 26 -4.10 4.09 -13.55
CA TRP A 26 -3.03 3.08 -13.54
C TRP A 26 -3.12 2.20 -12.30
N VAL A 27 -2.83 0.91 -12.50
CA VAL A 27 -2.63 -0.08 -11.44
C VAL A 27 -1.14 -0.34 -11.30
N TRP A 28 -0.65 -0.19 -10.08
CA TRP A 28 0.76 -0.30 -9.72
C TRP A 28 1.00 -1.51 -8.84
N ALA A 29 2.14 -2.17 -9.05
CA ALA A 29 2.70 -3.10 -8.07
C ALA A 29 4.24 -3.12 -8.20
N ALA A 30 4.89 -3.45 -7.09
CA ALA A 30 6.28 -3.86 -7.09
C ALA A 30 6.38 -5.37 -6.86
N ASP A 31 7.41 -6.02 -7.40
CA ASP A 31 7.84 -7.32 -6.90
C ASP A 31 8.76 -7.14 -5.67
N SER A 32 9.03 -8.25 -4.97
CA SER A 32 9.88 -8.22 -3.78
C SER A 32 11.31 -7.77 -4.08
N ALA A 33 11.79 -7.85 -5.33
CA ALA A 33 13.11 -7.40 -5.76
C ALA A 33 13.16 -5.90 -6.13
N GLY A 34 12.05 -5.17 -5.99
CA GLY A 34 11.97 -3.74 -6.23
C GLY A 34 11.71 -3.34 -7.69
N THR A 35 11.36 -4.27 -8.57
CA THR A 35 10.85 -3.92 -9.90
C THR A 35 9.44 -3.38 -9.78
N VAL A 36 9.27 -2.10 -10.12
CA VAL A 36 7.96 -1.44 -10.16
C VAL A 36 7.39 -1.49 -11.57
N ARG A 37 6.12 -1.92 -11.67
CA ARG A 37 5.34 -1.94 -12.92
C ARG A 37 4.01 -1.23 -12.72
N ALA A 38 3.54 -0.59 -13.79
CA ALA A 38 2.22 0.01 -13.83
C ALA A 38 1.50 -0.35 -15.13
N VAL A 39 0.18 -0.56 -15.09
CA VAL A 39 -0.62 -0.88 -16.28
C VAL A 39 -1.97 -0.18 -16.24
N ARG A 40 -2.50 0.22 -17.41
CA ARG A 40 -3.89 0.69 -17.53
C ARG A 40 -4.80 -0.50 -17.90
N PRO A 41 -5.73 -0.92 -17.03
CA PRO A 41 -6.49 -2.15 -17.24
C PRO A 41 -7.51 -2.04 -18.39
N GLY A 42 -7.90 -0.82 -18.79
CA GLY A 42 -9.00 -0.56 -19.73
C GLY A 42 -8.73 -0.80 -21.22
N ALA A 43 -7.47 -1.04 -21.64
CA ALA A 43 -7.16 -1.41 -23.02
C ALA A 43 -6.74 -2.88 -23.08
N ARG A 44 -7.35 -3.68 -23.95
CA ARG A 44 -7.12 -5.14 -24.02
C ARG A 44 -5.64 -5.49 -24.18
N ASP A 45 -4.90 -4.69 -24.93
CA ASP A 45 -3.47 -4.89 -25.22
C ASP A 45 -2.57 -3.89 -24.47
N ALA A 46 -3.02 -3.37 -23.32
CA ALA A 46 -2.18 -2.52 -22.49
C ALA A 46 -1.03 -3.32 -21.89
N GLU A 47 0.17 -3.06 -22.40
CA GLU A 47 1.41 -3.56 -21.83
C GLU A 47 1.76 -2.80 -20.54
N PRO A 48 2.23 -3.50 -19.49
CA PRO A 48 2.77 -2.86 -18.31
C PRO A 48 4.01 -2.04 -18.64
N VAL A 49 4.07 -0.81 -18.13
CA VAL A 49 5.28 0.01 -18.17
C VAL A 49 6.14 -0.29 -16.96
N ARG A 50 7.45 -0.39 -17.17
CA ARG A 50 8.42 -0.41 -16.07
C ARG A 50 8.58 1.03 -15.56
N VAL A 51 8.53 1.20 -14.25
CA VAL A 51 8.79 2.49 -13.61
C VAL A 51 10.19 2.44 -13.00
N GLU A 52 11.03 3.39 -13.38
CA GLU A 52 12.38 3.50 -12.86
C GLU A 52 12.34 3.81 -11.35
N ALA A 53 12.99 2.99 -10.55
CA ALA A 53 13.17 3.25 -9.12
C ALA A 53 14.52 2.64 -8.65
N PRO A 54 15.67 3.18 -9.11
CA PRO A 54 16.98 2.57 -8.85
C PRO A 54 17.28 2.39 -7.36
N TRP A 55 16.75 3.28 -6.51
CA TRP A 55 16.90 3.22 -5.05
C TRP A 55 16.18 2.03 -4.40
N LEU A 56 15.33 1.28 -5.11
CA LEU A 56 14.74 0.04 -4.62
C LEU A 56 15.65 -1.18 -4.86
N ALA A 57 16.74 -1.03 -5.61
CA ALA A 57 17.67 -2.12 -5.84
C ALA A 57 18.21 -2.64 -4.50
N ALA A 58 18.31 -3.97 -4.41
CA ALA A 58 18.78 -4.72 -3.24
C ALA A 58 17.97 -4.50 -1.95
N ARG A 59 16.74 -3.99 -2.04
CA ARG A 59 15.81 -3.88 -0.91
C ARG A 59 14.62 -4.81 -1.14
N THR A 60 14.17 -5.48 -0.09
CA THR A 60 12.95 -6.30 -0.20
C THR A 60 11.74 -5.39 -0.11
N VAL A 61 10.95 -5.26 -1.17
CA VAL A 61 9.73 -4.43 -1.16
C VAL A 61 8.55 -5.24 -0.65
N THR A 62 7.86 -4.75 0.38
CA THR A 62 6.68 -5.40 0.96
C THR A 62 5.39 -4.63 0.69
N SER A 63 5.49 -3.32 0.44
CA SER A 63 4.33 -2.46 0.15
C SER A 63 4.66 -1.33 -0.81
N LEU A 64 3.75 -1.07 -1.75
CA LEU A 64 3.78 0.10 -2.63
C LEU A 64 2.36 0.68 -2.71
N ARG A 65 2.21 1.97 -2.40
CA ARG A 65 0.93 2.71 -2.47
C ARG A 65 1.10 4.07 -3.09
N ILE A 66 0.35 4.34 -4.15
CA ILE A 66 0.32 5.64 -4.82
C ILE A 66 -0.74 6.51 -4.14
N SER A 67 -0.33 7.69 -3.70
CA SER A 67 -1.24 8.65 -3.08
C SER A 67 -2.46 8.89 -3.97
N ARG A 68 -3.62 9.13 -3.36
CA ARG A 68 -4.88 9.42 -4.09
C ARG A 68 -4.70 10.45 -5.21
N GLY A 69 -3.96 11.52 -4.95
CA GLY A 69 -3.62 12.55 -5.96
C GLY A 69 -2.47 12.17 -6.92
N GLY A 70 -2.19 10.88 -7.14
CA GLY A 70 -1.33 10.35 -8.21
C GLY A 70 0.15 10.76 -8.24
N THR A 71 0.62 11.54 -7.26
CA THR A 71 1.88 12.29 -7.32
C THR A 71 2.97 11.78 -6.37
N ARG A 72 2.63 10.91 -5.43
CA ARG A 72 3.55 10.35 -4.44
C ARG A 72 3.41 8.84 -4.32
N ALA A 73 4.52 8.16 -4.10
CA ALA A 73 4.58 6.75 -3.76
C ALA A 73 5.03 6.60 -2.30
N LEU A 74 4.29 5.80 -1.54
CA LEU A 74 4.64 5.32 -0.22
C LEU A 74 5.12 3.88 -0.36
N VAL A 75 6.31 3.59 0.13
CA VAL A 75 6.94 2.28 -0.02
C VAL A 75 7.42 1.78 1.32
N VAL A 76 7.13 0.51 1.61
CA VAL A 76 7.77 -0.21 2.72
C VAL A 76 8.81 -1.15 2.14
N THR A 77 10.03 -1.05 2.67
CA THR A 77 11.11 -1.97 2.35
C THR A 77 11.59 -2.65 3.61
N GLN A 78 12.04 -3.89 3.49
CA GLN A 78 12.79 -4.61 4.51
C GLN A 78 14.23 -4.85 4.05
N ASP A 79 15.16 -4.62 4.95
CA ASP A 79 16.58 -4.90 4.79
C ASP A 79 17.10 -5.50 6.10
N ASP A 80 17.69 -6.69 6.06
CA ASP A 80 18.13 -7.46 7.23
C ASP A 80 17.10 -7.54 8.39
N GLY A 81 15.82 -7.68 8.05
CA GLY A 81 14.71 -7.76 9.02
C GLY A 81 14.26 -6.41 9.60
N VAL A 82 14.87 -5.30 9.18
CA VAL A 82 14.51 -3.94 9.60
C VAL A 82 13.65 -3.30 8.52
N ALA A 83 12.39 -2.96 8.85
CA ALA A 83 11.54 -2.26 7.90
C ALA A 83 11.74 -0.74 7.94
N GLN A 84 11.61 -0.12 6.77
CA GLN A 84 11.73 1.33 6.57
C GLN A 84 10.58 1.81 5.68
N VAL A 85 10.12 3.03 5.94
CA VAL A 85 9.05 3.67 5.16
C VAL A 85 9.61 4.84 4.38
N TRP A 86 9.34 4.83 3.09
CA TRP A 86 9.85 5.80 2.13
C TRP A 86 8.72 6.55 1.45
N LEU A 87 8.97 7.84 1.21
CA LEU A 87 8.11 8.69 0.40
C LEU A 87 8.88 9.16 -0.83
N SER A 88 8.36 8.88 -2.01
CA SER A 88 8.95 9.33 -3.29
C SER A 88 7.94 10.12 -4.11
N GLY A 89 8.41 11.09 -4.88
CA GLY A 89 7.62 11.70 -5.94
C GLY A 89 7.43 10.75 -7.12
N VAL A 90 6.29 10.84 -7.80
CA VAL A 90 5.98 10.12 -9.03
C VAL A 90 6.18 11.04 -10.24
N VAL A 91 7.06 10.64 -11.15
CA VAL A 91 7.31 11.33 -12.43
C VAL A 91 6.53 10.63 -13.54
N ARG A 92 5.85 11.43 -14.35
CA ARG A 92 5.05 10.96 -15.49
C ARG A 92 5.47 11.67 -16.76
N GLY A 93 5.36 10.94 -17.86
CA GLY A 93 5.53 11.48 -19.21
C GLY A 93 4.23 12.01 -19.81
N SER A 94 4.27 12.23 -21.12
CA SER A 94 3.09 12.57 -21.92
C SER A 94 1.96 11.55 -21.74
N GLY A 95 0.71 12.04 -21.61
CA GLY A 95 -0.46 11.17 -21.43
C GLY A 95 -0.61 10.56 -20.03
N GLY A 96 0.20 11.01 -19.06
CA GLY A 96 0.13 10.59 -17.66
C GLY A 96 0.74 9.22 -17.39
N ALA A 97 1.55 8.69 -18.32
CA ALA A 97 2.24 7.42 -18.17
C ALA A 97 3.33 7.50 -17.08
N PRO A 98 3.32 6.62 -16.08
CA PRO A 98 4.41 6.50 -15.11
C PRO A 98 5.76 6.28 -15.77
N GLN A 99 6.78 6.99 -15.30
CA GLN A 99 8.15 6.83 -15.80
C GLN A 99 9.12 6.50 -14.68
N ARG A 100 9.06 7.23 -13.55
CA ARG A 100 10.06 7.11 -12.49
C ARG A 100 9.50 7.45 -11.11
N LEU A 101 10.06 6.82 -10.09
CA LEU A 101 10.04 7.28 -8.70
C LEU A 101 11.33 8.07 -8.44
N ASN A 102 11.21 9.32 -8.01
CA ASN A 102 12.36 10.16 -7.65
C ASN A 102 13.17 9.55 -6.48
N GLU A 103 14.30 10.18 -6.16
CA GLU A 103 15.02 9.86 -4.93
C GLU A 103 14.08 10.04 -3.73
N PRO A 104 14.00 9.04 -2.83
CA PRO A 104 13.02 9.05 -1.75
C PRO A 104 13.49 9.88 -0.56
N TYR A 105 12.52 10.32 0.24
CA TYR A 105 12.72 10.74 1.61
C TYR A 105 12.36 9.57 2.55
N ARG A 106 13.24 9.25 3.51
CA ARG A 106 12.96 8.25 4.55
C ARG A 106 12.09 8.88 5.63
N VAL A 107 10.84 8.44 5.74
CA VAL A 107 9.89 8.98 6.73
C VAL A 107 10.08 8.32 8.09
N ALA A 108 10.31 7.00 8.10
CA ALA A 108 10.52 6.23 9.31
C ALA A 108 11.52 5.09 9.05
N ALA A 109 12.30 4.77 10.07
CA ALA A 109 13.25 3.66 10.07
C ALA A 109 13.02 2.81 11.33
N ASP A 110 13.43 1.55 11.27
CA ASP A 110 13.26 0.60 12.37
C ASP A 110 11.80 0.50 12.83
N VAL A 111 10.92 0.40 11.84
CA VAL A 111 9.48 0.21 12.08
C VAL A 111 9.16 -1.28 12.01
N ASP A 112 8.21 -1.70 12.84
CA ASP A 112 7.56 -3.00 12.69
C ASP A 112 6.40 -2.81 11.70
N ALA A 113 6.66 -3.01 10.41
CA ALA A 113 5.68 -2.80 9.35
C ALA A 113 5.93 -3.66 8.12
N ASP A 114 4.87 -4.30 7.64
CA ASP A 114 4.83 -4.96 6.33
C ASP A 114 4.10 -4.08 5.31
N VAL A 115 3.13 -3.29 5.78
CA VAL A 115 2.31 -2.41 4.94
C VAL A 115 2.33 -0.96 5.40
N ALA A 116 2.17 -0.06 4.44
CA ALA A 116 1.87 1.34 4.70
C ALA A 116 0.75 1.81 3.75
N LEU A 117 -0.28 2.48 4.28
CA LEU A 117 -1.48 2.86 3.54
C LEU A 117 -1.82 4.33 3.76
N TRP A 118 -2.11 5.04 2.68
CA TRP A 118 -2.56 6.43 2.73
C TRP A 118 -3.88 6.57 3.48
N LEU A 119 -3.92 7.48 4.46
CA LEU A 119 -5.15 7.94 5.12
C LEU A 119 -5.61 9.28 4.56
N SER A 120 -4.65 10.14 4.20
CA SER A 120 -4.92 11.46 3.63
C SER A 120 -3.77 11.87 2.70
N ASP A 121 -3.75 13.14 2.29
CA ASP A 121 -2.59 13.72 1.61
C ASP A 121 -1.37 13.89 2.52
N ARG A 122 -1.52 13.70 3.83
CA ARG A 122 -0.48 14.01 4.84
C ARG A 122 -0.22 12.91 5.84
N GLU A 123 -1.08 11.92 5.91
CA GLU A 123 -1.00 10.84 6.89
C GLU A 123 -1.11 9.48 6.23
N PHE A 124 -0.42 8.51 6.82
CA PHE A 124 -0.50 7.11 6.46
C PHE A 124 -0.45 6.24 7.71
N VAL A 125 -0.96 5.03 7.61
CA VAL A 125 -0.92 4.03 8.68
C VAL A 125 0.01 2.88 8.29
N THR A 126 0.79 2.38 9.25
CA THR A 126 1.65 1.22 9.09
C THR A 126 1.27 0.13 10.09
N ALA A 127 1.49 -1.12 9.71
CA ALA A 127 1.37 -2.26 10.60
C ALA A 127 2.15 -3.47 10.06
N PRO A 128 2.63 -4.36 10.94
CA PRO A 128 2.97 -5.73 10.55
C PRO A 128 1.68 -6.53 10.32
N LEU A 129 1.72 -7.53 9.45
CA LEU A 129 0.58 -8.39 9.13
C LEU A 129 0.92 -9.87 9.36
N GLY A 130 -0.11 -10.68 9.64
CA GLY A 130 0.02 -12.14 9.69
C GLY A 130 0.62 -12.71 10.97
N GLY A 131 1.00 -11.86 11.93
CA GLY A 131 1.37 -12.27 13.28
C GLY A 131 0.17 -12.68 14.14
N THR A 132 0.40 -13.55 15.13
CA THR A 132 -0.63 -13.97 16.09
C THR A 132 -0.73 -13.06 17.31
N GLY A 133 0.28 -12.23 17.56
CA GLY A 133 0.30 -11.31 18.70
C GLY A 133 -0.60 -10.08 18.52
N SER A 134 -0.83 -9.37 19.61
CA SER A 134 -1.43 -8.03 19.56
C SER A 134 -0.43 -7.02 19.03
N VAL A 135 -0.80 -6.31 17.97
CA VAL A 135 0.02 -5.26 17.34
C VAL A 135 -0.70 -3.92 17.44
N ARG A 136 0.07 -2.83 17.53
CA ARG A 136 -0.45 -1.46 17.56
C ARG A 136 -0.07 -0.77 16.25
N PRO A 137 -0.99 -0.67 15.27
CA PRO A 137 -0.73 0.08 14.06
C PRO A 137 -0.33 1.52 14.38
N ARG A 138 0.55 2.11 13.58
CA ARG A 138 1.06 3.47 13.78
C ARG A 138 0.56 4.38 12.69
N VAL A 139 -0.03 5.52 13.06
CA VAL A 139 -0.37 6.59 12.13
C VAL A 139 0.77 7.58 12.14
N TYR A 140 1.41 7.77 10.98
CA TYR A 140 2.46 8.75 10.75
C TYR A 140 1.91 9.94 9.98
N ASP A 141 2.43 11.13 10.25
CA ASP A 141 2.45 12.21 9.27
C ASP A 141 3.66 12.06 8.33
N VAL A 142 3.63 12.73 7.18
CA VAL A 142 4.74 12.70 6.20
C VAL A 142 6.08 13.27 6.74
N SER A 143 6.08 13.93 7.90
CA SER A 143 7.33 14.38 8.55
C SER A 143 7.98 13.29 9.41
N GLY A 144 7.26 12.20 9.71
CA GLY A 144 7.73 11.07 10.52
C GLY A 144 7.24 11.08 11.96
N ARG A 145 6.46 12.09 12.38
CA ARG A 145 5.81 12.05 13.70
C ARG A 145 4.69 11.02 13.66
N HIS A 146 4.52 10.27 14.74
CA HIS A 146 3.52 9.23 14.79
C HIS A 146 2.77 9.16 16.11
N ARG A 147 1.65 8.46 16.06
CA ARG A 147 0.88 7.99 17.20
C ARG A 147 0.47 6.55 16.98
N GLU A 148 0.31 5.82 18.07
CA GLU A 148 -0.20 4.44 18.03
C GLU A 148 -1.73 4.43 18.01
N LEU A 149 -2.28 3.44 17.30
CA LEU A 149 -3.68 3.04 17.40
C LEU A 149 -3.86 2.02 18.53
N PRO A 150 -5.12 1.77 18.96
CA PRO A 150 -5.41 0.66 19.86
C PRO A 150 -4.87 -0.67 19.32
N GLY A 151 -4.43 -1.54 20.21
CA GLY A 151 -3.92 -2.86 19.83
C GLY A 151 -5.01 -3.75 19.23
N LEU A 152 -4.63 -4.61 18.30
CA LEU A 152 -5.50 -5.64 17.72
C LEU A 152 -4.69 -6.92 17.53
N GLU A 153 -5.26 -8.05 17.96
CA GLU A 153 -4.64 -9.37 17.83
C GLU A 153 -5.01 -10.02 16.51
N GLY A 154 -4.06 -10.73 15.89
CA GLY A 154 -4.32 -11.48 14.65
C GLY A 154 -4.61 -10.60 13.44
N LEU A 155 -3.98 -9.41 13.36
CA LEU A 155 -4.12 -8.48 12.24
C LEU A 155 -3.58 -9.10 10.94
N THR A 156 -4.46 -9.29 9.96
CA THR A 156 -4.11 -9.86 8.64
C THR A 156 -4.35 -8.88 7.49
N GLY A 157 -5.10 -7.81 7.72
CA GLY A 157 -5.35 -6.79 6.71
C GLY A 157 -5.60 -5.43 7.32
N LEU A 158 -5.26 -4.39 6.56
CA LEU A 158 -5.51 -3.01 6.93
C LEU A 158 -6.00 -2.26 5.68
N SER A 159 -6.86 -1.27 5.89
CA SER A 159 -7.42 -0.41 4.83
C SER A 159 -7.58 1.02 5.34
N GLY A 160 -7.10 1.98 4.55
CA GLY A 160 -7.23 3.41 4.83
C GLY A 160 -8.35 4.06 4.02
N GLY A 161 -9.40 4.50 4.68
CA GLY A 161 -10.43 5.37 4.12
C GLY A 161 -9.96 6.82 3.98
N ASN A 162 -10.90 7.77 4.00
CA ASN A 162 -10.60 9.20 3.97
C ASN A 162 -10.42 9.75 5.40
N GLY A 163 -9.17 9.83 5.86
CA GLY A 163 -8.79 10.36 7.16
C GLY A 163 -8.55 9.28 8.22
N ALA A 164 -7.91 9.67 9.32
CA ALA A 164 -7.50 8.74 10.37
C ALA A 164 -8.65 8.13 11.19
N SER A 165 -9.87 8.67 11.07
CA SER A 165 -11.10 8.09 11.61
C SER A 165 -11.72 7.00 10.72
N SER A 166 -11.10 6.70 9.58
CA SER A 166 -11.59 5.71 8.61
C SER A 166 -10.56 4.61 8.40
N VAL A 167 -9.92 4.14 9.47
CA VAL A 167 -9.04 2.96 9.42
C VAL A 167 -9.89 1.72 9.65
N TYR A 168 -9.73 0.75 8.76
CA TYR A 168 -10.34 -0.57 8.87
C TYR A 168 -9.25 -1.62 9.02
N ALA A 169 -9.51 -2.63 9.83
CA ALA A 169 -8.60 -3.73 10.09
C ALA A 169 -9.34 -5.05 9.89
N VAL A 170 -8.67 -6.04 9.28
CA VAL A 170 -9.14 -7.42 9.26
C VAL A 170 -8.31 -8.18 10.26
N ALA A 171 -8.97 -8.79 11.25
CA ALA A 171 -8.33 -9.56 12.30
C ALA A 171 -9.18 -10.79 12.64
N GLY A 172 -8.55 -11.97 12.66
CA GLY A 172 -9.26 -13.23 12.93
C GLY A 172 -10.43 -13.53 11.97
N GLY A 173 -10.44 -12.96 10.76
CA GLY A 173 -11.55 -13.07 9.80
C GLY A 173 -12.66 -12.02 9.98
N THR A 174 -12.55 -11.16 10.99
CA THR A 174 -13.51 -10.08 11.27
C THR A 174 -12.98 -8.74 10.80
N LEU A 175 -13.83 -7.98 10.12
CA LEU A 175 -13.60 -6.58 9.80
C LEU A 175 -13.93 -5.72 11.02
N HIS A 176 -12.97 -4.90 11.42
CA HIS A 176 -13.13 -3.88 12.45
C HIS A 176 -12.99 -2.49 11.85
N MET A 177 -13.74 -1.54 12.41
CA MET A 177 -13.61 -0.11 12.13
C MET A 177 -13.10 0.60 13.38
N LEU A 178 -12.15 1.52 13.22
CA LEU A 178 -11.69 2.35 14.32
C LEU A 178 -12.76 3.38 14.71
N THR A 179 -13.32 3.26 15.91
CA THR A 179 -14.30 4.20 16.46
C THR A 179 -13.75 4.82 17.73
N GLY A 180 -13.35 6.09 17.66
CA GLY A 180 -12.67 6.78 18.75
C GLY A 180 -11.34 6.12 19.07
N ASN A 181 -11.26 5.43 20.21
CA ASN A 181 -10.07 4.71 20.67
C ASN A 181 -10.31 3.19 20.83
N ALA A 182 -11.24 2.62 20.06
CA ALA A 182 -11.55 1.19 20.08
C ALA A 182 -11.83 0.63 18.67
N TRP A 183 -11.63 -0.67 18.50
CA TRP A 183 -11.94 -1.41 17.29
C TRP A 183 -13.34 -2.01 17.38
N ALA A 184 -14.29 -1.44 16.63
CA ALA A 184 -15.67 -1.93 16.59
C ALA A 184 -15.83 -3.00 15.49
N PRO A 185 -16.25 -4.23 15.80
CA PRO A 185 -16.51 -5.25 14.78
C PRO A 185 -17.65 -4.81 13.86
N GLN A 186 -17.52 -5.11 12.57
CA GLN A 186 -18.47 -4.70 11.52
C GLN A 186 -19.05 -5.91 10.78
N SER A 187 -18.20 -6.85 10.36
CA SER A 187 -18.60 -8.02 9.57
C SER A 187 -17.61 -9.16 9.77
N GLU A 188 -18.11 -10.38 9.75
CA GLU A 188 -17.31 -11.61 9.81
C GLU A 188 -17.01 -12.14 8.39
N ASP A 189 -16.18 -13.18 8.30
CA ASP A 189 -15.75 -13.87 7.08
C ASP A 189 -15.12 -12.98 5.99
N VAL A 190 -14.50 -11.87 6.40
CA VAL A 190 -13.83 -10.94 5.50
C VAL A 190 -12.41 -11.41 5.21
N ARG A 191 -12.10 -11.58 3.91
CA ARG A 191 -10.76 -12.01 3.45
C ARG A 191 -9.85 -10.87 3.03
N ASP A 192 -10.40 -9.87 2.35
CA ASP A 192 -9.63 -8.72 1.91
C ASP A 192 -10.46 -7.44 1.94
N THR A 193 -9.78 -6.33 2.20
CA THR A 193 -10.33 -4.98 2.11
C THR A 193 -9.33 -4.08 1.41
N ALA A 194 -9.83 -3.18 0.58
CA ALA A 194 -9.02 -2.14 -0.03
C ALA A 194 -9.87 -0.89 -0.28
N PHE A 195 -9.23 0.27 -0.14
CA PHE A 195 -9.69 1.50 -0.77
C PHE A 195 -8.72 1.86 -1.90
N ALA A 196 -9.16 2.70 -2.82
CA ALA A 196 -8.27 3.29 -3.81
C ALA A 196 -7.14 4.09 -3.14
N GLY A 197 -5.92 3.89 -3.63
CA GLY A 197 -4.65 4.38 -3.06
C GLY A 197 -3.54 3.35 -3.13
#